data_AF-A0A1R3KKM9-F1
#
_entry.id   AF-A0A1R3KKM9-F1
#
_cell.length_a   1.000
_cell.length_b   1.000
_cell.length_c   1.000
_cell.angle_alpha   90.00
_cell.angle_beta   90.00
_cell.angle_gamma   90.00
#
_symmetry.space_group_name_H-M   'P 1'
#
loop_
_entity.id
_entity.type
_entity.pdbx_description
1 polymer ?
#
loop_
_entity_poly.entity_id
_entity_poly.type
_entity_poly.pdbx_seq_one_letter_code
_entity_poly.pdbx_strand_id
1 'polypeptide(L)'
;VHLRSIFPFQYFSIGASLIPFIEHNDANRALMSSNMQRQAVPLSRSEKCIVGTGLERQVALDSGVPAIADHEGKIISADTDKIKIIFSGNGDTLSIPLVMYQRSNKNTCMHQTPRVPRGKCIKKGQILADGAATVGGELALGKNVLVAYMPWEGYNFEDA
;
A
#
# COMPACT_ATOMS: atom_id res chain seq x y z
N VAL A 1 -18.38 -15.64 -32.15
CA VAL A 1 -17.89 -14.52 -31.29
C VAL A 1 -16.39 -14.44 -31.45
N HIS A 2 -15.86 -13.34 -32.01
CA HIS A 2 -14.43 -13.22 -32.33
C HIS A 2 -13.57 -12.62 -31.20
N LEU A 3 -14.17 -11.83 -30.30
CA LEU A 3 -13.50 -11.21 -29.15
C LEU A 3 -14.41 -11.22 -27.92
N ARG A 4 -13.82 -11.33 -26.73
CA ARG A 4 -14.49 -11.25 -25.42
C ARG A 4 -13.59 -10.50 -24.44
N SER A 5 -14.19 -9.68 -23.57
CA SER A 5 -13.46 -9.04 -22.47
C SER A 5 -12.90 -10.09 -21.52
N ILE A 6 -11.63 -9.90 -21.11
CA ILE A 6 -10.88 -10.83 -20.27
C ILE A 6 -11.14 -10.54 -18.79
N PHE A 7 -11.33 -9.26 -18.43
CA PHE A 7 -11.45 -8.84 -17.04
C PHE A 7 -12.46 -7.69 -16.85
N PRO A 8 -13.37 -7.77 -15.86
CA PRO A 8 -14.36 -6.72 -15.60
C PRO A 8 -13.74 -5.34 -15.34
N PHE A 9 -12.59 -5.29 -14.66
CA PHE A 9 -11.93 -4.03 -14.32
C PHE A 9 -11.14 -3.39 -15.47
N GLN A 10 -11.10 -4.00 -16.66
CA GLN A 10 -10.35 -3.48 -17.81
C GLN A 10 -10.79 -2.08 -18.24
N TYR A 11 -12.05 -1.71 -17.95
CA TYR A 11 -12.63 -0.41 -18.31
C TYR A 11 -12.38 0.69 -17.28
N PHE A 12 -11.94 0.32 -16.07
CA PHE A 12 -11.83 1.25 -14.94
C PHE A 12 -10.37 1.65 -14.70
N SER A 13 -10.17 2.88 -14.21
CA SER A 13 -8.85 3.32 -13.73
C SER A 13 -8.47 2.56 -12.46
N ILE A 14 -7.18 2.54 -12.12
CA ILE A 14 -6.69 1.89 -10.89
C ILE A 14 -7.43 2.40 -9.64
N GLY A 15 -7.67 3.72 -9.54
CA GLY A 15 -8.37 4.30 -8.39
C GLY A 15 -9.84 3.87 -8.30
N ALA A 16 -10.53 3.75 -9.44
CA ALA A 16 -11.89 3.22 -9.46
C ALA A 16 -11.89 1.71 -9.13
N SER A 17 -10.95 0.95 -9.65
CA SER A 17 -10.83 -0.50 -9.40
C SER A 17 -10.44 -0.86 -7.96
N LEU A 18 -10.04 0.12 -7.14
CA LEU A 18 -9.81 -0.06 -5.70
C LEU A 18 -11.07 0.18 -4.85
N ILE A 19 -12.20 0.57 -5.45
CA ILE A 19 -13.46 0.79 -4.74
C ILE A 19 -14.16 -0.56 -4.56
N PRO A 20 -14.37 -1.04 -3.31
CA PRO A 20 -15.12 -2.27 -3.09
C PRO A 20 -16.60 -2.07 -3.46
N PHE A 21 -17.21 -3.11 -4.03
CA PHE A 21 -18.61 -3.10 -4.45
C PHE A 21 -18.96 -1.93 -5.38
N ILE A 22 -18.06 -1.58 -6.32
CA ILE A 22 -18.25 -0.45 -7.23
C ILE A 22 -19.55 -0.55 -8.04
N GLU A 23 -20.02 -1.77 -8.31
CA GLU A 23 -21.28 -2.05 -8.99
C GLU A 23 -22.53 -1.57 -8.23
N HIS A 24 -22.41 -1.36 -6.91
CA HIS A 24 -23.47 -0.83 -6.06
C HIS A 24 -23.37 0.69 -5.85
N ASN A 25 -22.35 1.34 -6.42
CA ASN A 25 -22.12 2.78 -6.28
C ASN A 25 -22.51 3.50 -7.58
N ASP A 26 -23.08 4.70 -7.44
CA ASP A 26 -23.28 5.56 -8.60
C ASP A 26 -21.94 6.13 -9.11
N ALA A 27 -21.90 6.49 -10.40
CA ALA A 27 -20.68 6.91 -11.06
C ALA A 27 -20.06 8.19 -10.48
N ASN A 28 -20.89 9.13 -9.99
CA ASN A 28 -20.40 10.39 -9.44
C ASN A 28 -19.74 10.16 -8.08
N ARG A 29 -20.34 9.32 -7.22
CA ARG A 29 -19.72 8.93 -5.95
C ARG A 29 -18.44 8.12 -6.18
N ALA A 30 -18.45 7.17 -7.12
CA ALA A 30 -17.24 6.42 -7.46
C ALA A 30 -16.10 7.32 -7.94
N LEU A 31 -16.41 8.35 -8.74
CA LEU A 31 -15.43 9.37 -9.16
C LEU A 31 -14.87 10.14 -7.97
N MET A 32 -15.73 10.59 -7.04
CA MET A 32 -15.28 11.26 -5.82
C MET A 32 -14.38 10.35 -4.98
N SER A 33 -14.76 9.10 -4.76
CA SER A 33 -13.97 8.12 -4.01
C SER A 33 -12.59 7.88 -4.65
N SER A 34 -12.52 7.73 -5.97
CA SER A 34 -11.24 7.58 -6.67
C SER A 34 -10.35 8.82 -6.53
N ASN A 35 -10.92 10.01 -6.39
CA ASN A 35 -10.17 11.25 -6.16
C ASN A 35 -9.71 11.37 -4.71
N MET A 36 -10.57 11.03 -3.76
CA MET A 36 -10.27 11.04 -2.32
C MET A 36 -9.11 10.09 -1.99
N GLN A 37 -9.01 8.93 -2.63
CA GLN A 37 -7.87 8.01 -2.47
C GLN A 37 -6.52 8.69 -2.77
N ARG A 38 -6.45 9.55 -3.79
CA ARG A 38 -5.21 10.27 -4.15
C ARG A 38 -4.86 11.43 -3.21
N GLN A 39 -5.81 11.84 -2.38
CA GLN A 39 -5.66 12.87 -1.37
C GLN A 39 -5.33 12.29 0.00
N ALA A 40 -5.42 10.97 0.16
CA ALA A 40 -5.09 10.29 1.40
C ALA A 40 -3.65 10.59 1.83
N VAL A 41 -3.49 10.90 3.11
CA VAL A 41 -2.20 11.21 3.73
C VAL A 41 -1.67 9.96 4.43
N PRO A 42 -0.38 9.59 4.26
CA PRO A 42 0.20 8.47 4.97
C PRO A 42 0.08 8.63 6.48
N LEU A 43 -0.55 7.66 7.14
CA LEU A 43 -0.72 7.63 8.58
C LEU A 43 0.52 7.04 9.24
N SER A 44 0.85 7.51 10.46
CA SER A 44 1.93 6.92 11.27
C SER A 44 1.71 5.42 11.53
N ARG A 45 0.44 5.01 11.68
CA ARG A 45 0.03 3.60 11.72
C ARG A 45 -1.08 3.41 10.71
N SER A 46 -0.75 2.86 9.55
CA SER A 46 -1.78 2.49 8.57
C SER A 46 -2.30 1.07 8.87
N GLU A 47 -3.48 0.72 8.35
CA GLU A 47 -4.02 -0.64 8.39
C GLU A 47 -4.46 -1.09 7.01
N LYS A 48 -4.34 -2.40 6.76
CA LYS A 48 -4.93 -3.02 5.58
C LYS A 48 -6.45 -2.89 5.67
N CYS A 49 -7.11 -2.63 4.53
CA CYS A 49 -8.56 -2.66 4.46
C CYS A 49 -9.09 -4.06 4.83
N ILE A 50 -10.16 -4.12 5.62
CA ILE A 50 -10.85 -5.39 5.93
C ILE A 50 -11.51 -5.95 4.67
N VAL A 51 -12.01 -5.06 3.81
CA VAL A 51 -12.61 -5.39 2.51
C VAL A 51 -11.84 -4.64 1.44
N GLY A 52 -11.22 -5.38 0.53
CA GLY A 52 -10.47 -4.85 -0.62
C GLY A 52 -10.90 -5.50 -1.94
N THR A 53 -10.34 -5.03 -3.05
CA THR A 53 -10.63 -5.54 -4.40
C THR A 53 -9.60 -6.57 -4.89
N GLY A 54 -8.48 -6.71 -4.18
CA GLY A 54 -7.37 -7.60 -4.50
C GLY A 54 -6.26 -6.95 -5.33
N LEU A 55 -6.47 -5.72 -5.79
CA LEU A 55 -5.48 -4.95 -6.54
C LEU A 55 -4.49 -4.20 -5.64
N GLU A 56 -4.75 -4.09 -4.35
CA GLU A 56 -3.97 -3.30 -3.38
C GLU A 56 -2.49 -3.70 -3.35
N ARG A 57 -2.22 -5.00 -3.48
CA ARG A 57 -0.85 -5.53 -3.53
C ARG A 57 -0.13 -5.12 -4.80
N GLN A 58 -0.80 -5.21 -5.94
CA GLN A 58 -0.21 -4.84 -7.22
C GLN A 58 0.03 -3.33 -7.27
N VAL A 59 -0.92 -2.52 -6.80
CA VAL A 59 -0.78 -1.07 -6.72
C VAL A 59 0.38 -0.67 -5.81
N ALA A 60 0.53 -1.32 -4.64
CA ALA A 60 1.67 -1.06 -3.76
C ALA A 60 3.01 -1.40 -4.44
N LEU A 61 3.11 -2.54 -5.12
CA LEU A 61 4.31 -2.94 -5.86
C LEU A 61 4.64 -1.97 -6.99
N ASP A 62 3.67 -1.67 -7.84
CA ASP A 62 3.84 -0.82 -9.04
C ASP A 62 4.09 0.65 -8.66
N SER A 63 3.72 1.08 -7.45
CA SER A 63 4.00 2.43 -6.96
C SER A 63 5.48 2.70 -6.68
N GLY A 64 6.32 1.66 -6.52
CA GLY A 64 7.73 1.81 -6.15
C GLY A 64 7.98 2.34 -4.73
N VAL A 65 6.93 2.46 -3.91
CA VAL A 65 7.02 2.90 -2.50
C VAL A 65 7.63 1.84 -1.57
N PRO A 66 7.28 0.54 -1.64
CA PRO A 66 7.92 -0.48 -0.82
C PRO A 66 9.31 -0.84 -1.35
N ALA A 67 10.22 -1.25 -0.45
CA ALA A 67 11.54 -1.75 -0.86
C ALA A 67 11.42 -3.22 -1.27
N ILE A 68 11.85 -3.54 -2.50
CA ILE A 68 11.74 -4.87 -3.11
C ILE A 68 13.14 -5.49 -3.24
N ALA A 69 13.23 -6.81 -3.13
CA ALA A 69 14.46 -7.57 -3.36
C ALA A 69 14.74 -7.76 -4.85
N ASP A 70 15.83 -7.19 -5.35
CA ASP A 70 16.28 -7.40 -6.74
C ASP A 70 16.87 -8.80 -6.98
N HIS A 71 17.46 -9.37 -5.93
CA HIS A 71 18.14 -10.65 -5.94
C HIS A 71 17.63 -11.56 -4.81
N GLU A 72 17.71 -12.86 -5.04
CA GLU A 72 17.50 -13.84 -3.98
C GLU A 72 18.71 -13.88 -3.04
N GLY A 73 18.46 -14.29 -1.79
CA GLY A 73 19.51 -14.30 -0.80
C GLY A 73 19.03 -14.56 0.62
N LYS A 74 19.93 -14.42 1.58
CA LYS A 74 19.63 -14.54 3.01
C LYS A 74 19.89 -13.22 3.71
N ILE A 75 18.92 -12.74 4.49
CA ILE A 75 19.06 -11.49 5.24
C ILE A 75 20.09 -11.68 6.35
N ILE A 76 21.11 -10.83 6.32
CA ILE A 76 22.17 -10.78 7.34
C ILE A 76 21.72 -9.85 8.46
N SER A 77 21.30 -8.63 8.10
CA SER A 77 20.79 -7.64 9.04
C SER A 77 19.76 -6.73 8.39
N ALA A 78 18.69 -6.45 9.12
CA ALA A 78 17.73 -5.40 8.81
C ALA A 78 17.75 -4.44 10.00
N ASP A 79 18.66 -3.46 9.96
CA ASP A 79 18.80 -2.48 11.04
C ASP A 79 18.19 -1.16 10.58
N THR A 80 17.23 -0.67 11.36
CA THR A 80 16.64 0.65 11.18
C THR A 80 17.66 1.76 11.44
N ASP A 81 18.62 1.53 12.34
CA ASP A 81 19.68 2.49 12.70
C ASP A 81 20.68 2.70 11.56
N LYS A 82 20.98 1.64 10.81
CA LYS A 82 21.86 1.71 9.64
C LYS A 82 21.12 2.09 8.37
N ILE A 83 19.78 2.21 8.45
CA ILE A 83 18.90 2.62 7.36
C ILE A 83 19.11 1.74 6.12
N LYS A 84 19.46 0.46 6.32
CA LYS A 84 19.85 -0.46 5.24
C LYS A 84 19.46 -1.90 5.56
N ILE A 85 19.01 -2.63 4.54
CA ILE A 85 18.82 -4.07 4.59
C ILE A 85 20.01 -4.73 3.89
N ILE A 86 20.76 -5.56 4.63
CA ILE A 86 21.92 -6.27 4.13
C ILE A 86 21.55 -7.74 3.94
N PHE A 87 21.80 -8.27 2.75
CA PHE A 87 21.57 -9.67 2.43
C PHE A 87 22.72 -10.23 1.59
N SER A 88 22.93 -11.53 1.71
CA SER A 88 23.91 -12.26 0.89
C SER A 88 23.19 -12.95 -0.26
N GLY A 89 23.61 -12.69 -1.49
CA GLY A 89 23.10 -13.32 -2.70
C GLY A 89 24.27 -13.61 -3.66
N ASN A 90 24.32 -14.83 -4.21
CA ASN A 90 25.35 -15.26 -5.17
C ASN A 90 26.82 -14.99 -4.77
N GLY A 91 27.13 -15.05 -3.47
CA GLY A 91 28.48 -14.83 -2.94
C GLY A 91 28.81 -13.38 -2.57
N ASP A 92 28.00 -12.42 -3.00
CA ASP A 92 28.17 -11.01 -2.69
C ASP A 92 27.23 -10.54 -1.57
N THR A 93 27.68 -9.52 -0.83
CA THR A 93 26.87 -8.83 0.18
C THR A 93 26.26 -7.58 -0.42
N LEU A 94 24.95 -7.58 -0.60
CA LEU A 94 24.19 -6.47 -1.16
C LEU A 94 23.49 -5.69 -0.05
N SER A 95 23.41 -4.37 -0.20
CA SER A 95 22.71 -3.50 0.75
C SER A 95 21.68 -2.63 0.04
N ILE A 96 20.43 -2.65 0.50
CA ILE A 96 19.36 -1.78 0.02
C ILE A 96 19.15 -0.66 1.03
N PRO A 97 19.36 0.62 0.66
CA PRO A 97 19.07 1.75 1.54
C PRO A 97 17.55 1.92 1.71
N LEU A 98 17.15 2.26 2.94
CA LEU A 98 15.78 2.58 3.29
C LEU A 98 15.58 4.08 3.33
N VAL A 99 14.35 4.53 3.04
CA VAL A 99 13.98 5.93 3.19
C VAL A 99 13.44 6.17 4.60
N MET A 100 14.04 7.09 5.35
CA MET A 100 13.67 7.37 6.74
C MET A 100 13.32 8.83 6.93
N TYR A 101 12.07 9.10 7.32
CA TYR A 101 11.58 10.44 7.67
C TYR A 101 11.85 11.53 6.62
N GLN A 102 11.79 11.14 5.34
CA GLN A 102 11.99 12.09 4.24
C GLN A 102 10.69 12.86 3.98
N ARG A 103 10.80 14.16 3.74
CA ARG A 103 9.65 15.00 3.38
C ARG A 103 9.32 14.84 1.89
N SER A 104 8.05 14.60 1.57
CA SER A 104 7.55 14.60 0.20
C SER A 104 7.27 16.02 -0.31
N ASN A 105 7.07 16.16 -1.63
CA ASN A 105 6.68 17.44 -2.25
C ASN A 105 5.37 18.01 -1.70
N LYS A 106 4.47 17.16 -1.20
CA LYS A 106 3.20 17.57 -0.57
C LYS A 106 3.30 17.65 0.95
N ASN A 107 4.51 17.70 1.50
CA ASN A 107 4.80 17.78 2.94
C ASN A 107 4.31 16.58 3.76
N THR A 108 4.18 15.41 3.13
CA THR A 108 3.89 14.15 3.83
C THR A 108 5.19 13.44 4.20
N CYS A 109 5.13 12.56 5.22
CA CYS A 109 6.27 11.78 5.68
C CYS A 109 6.44 10.51 4.83
N MET A 110 7.63 10.35 4.23
CA MET A 110 8.06 9.13 3.56
C MET A 110 8.98 8.36 4.50
N HIS A 111 8.51 7.18 4.92
CA HIS A 111 9.22 6.31 5.85
C HIS A 111 9.02 4.87 5.43
N GLN A 112 10.11 4.11 5.35
CA GLN A 112 10.12 2.68 5.05
C GLN A 112 10.48 1.89 6.31
N THR A 113 9.60 0.95 6.67
CA THR A 113 9.79 0.09 7.82
C THR A 113 10.13 -1.33 7.36
N PRO A 114 11.31 -1.88 7.71
CA PRO A 114 11.68 -3.23 7.34
C PRO A 114 10.74 -4.25 8.01
N ARG A 115 10.27 -5.23 7.25
CA ARG A 115 9.36 -6.29 7.73
C ARG A 115 10.01 -7.66 7.87
N VAL A 116 11.23 -7.80 7.40
CA VAL A 116 11.87 -9.10 7.28
C VAL A 116 12.82 -9.37 8.46
N PRO A 117 12.65 -10.51 9.17
CA PRO A 117 13.54 -10.87 10.26
C PRO A 117 14.91 -11.32 9.74
N ARG A 118 15.93 -11.18 10.60
CA ARG A 118 17.29 -11.68 10.33
C ARG A 118 17.27 -13.19 10.06
N GLY A 119 18.11 -13.63 9.13
CA GLY A 119 18.29 -15.04 8.78
C GLY A 119 17.23 -15.63 7.85
N LYS A 120 16.20 -14.87 7.45
CA LYS A 120 15.19 -15.33 6.50
C LYS A 120 15.73 -15.31 5.06
N CYS A 121 15.41 -16.35 4.28
CA CYS A 121 15.68 -16.39 2.86
C CYS A 121 14.64 -15.56 2.10
N ILE A 122 15.09 -14.77 1.15
CA ILE A 122 14.29 -13.90 0.31
C ILE A 122 14.37 -14.34 -1.14
N LYS A 123 13.27 -14.18 -1.86
CA LYS A 123 13.20 -14.40 -3.31
C LYS A 123 13.24 -13.06 -4.04
N LYS A 124 13.68 -13.08 -5.29
CA LYS A 124 13.54 -11.93 -6.20
C LYS A 124 12.08 -11.48 -6.26
N GLY A 125 11.84 -10.17 -6.17
CA GLY A 125 10.52 -9.57 -6.18
C GLY A 125 9.79 -9.59 -4.82
N GLN A 126 10.43 -10.10 -3.76
CA GLN A 126 9.83 -10.08 -2.43
C GLN A 126 9.95 -8.70 -1.78
N ILE A 127 8.88 -8.28 -1.09
CA ILE A 127 8.86 -7.02 -0.33
C ILE A 127 9.66 -7.18 0.96
N LEU A 128 10.65 -6.31 1.15
CA LEU A 128 11.57 -6.31 2.28
C LEU A 128 11.18 -5.25 3.32
N ALA A 129 10.71 -4.09 2.88
CA ALA A 129 10.21 -3.02 3.73
C ALA A 129 8.90 -2.47 3.17
N ASP A 130 7.95 -2.23 4.06
CA ASP A 130 6.76 -1.45 3.74
C ASP A 130 7.16 0.02 3.65
N GLY A 131 6.60 0.77 2.70
CA GLY A 131 6.75 2.22 2.63
C GLY A 131 5.54 2.98 3.17
N ALA A 132 5.53 4.28 2.89
CA ALA A 132 4.45 5.18 3.33
C ALA A 132 3.09 4.71 2.79
N ALA A 133 2.09 4.60 3.67
CA ALA A 133 0.75 4.10 3.34
C ALA A 133 0.71 2.68 2.73
N THR A 134 1.63 1.81 3.14
CA THR A 134 1.58 0.38 2.83
C THR A 134 1.73 -0.45 4.09
N VAL A 135 1.04 -1.59 4.15
CA VAL A 135 1.13 -2.54 5.26
C VAL A 135 1.20 -3.93 4.67
N GLY A 136 2.21 -4.71 5.04
CA GLY A 136 2.37 -6.09 4.57
C GLY A 136 2.32 -6.20 3.04
N GLY A 137 2.90 -5.23 2.35
CA GLY A 137 2.95 -5.18 0.89
C GLY A 137 1.66 -4.83 0.16
N GLU A 138 0.63 -4.38 0.86
CA GLU A 138 -0.62 -3.88 0.29
C GLU A 138 -0.80 -2.40 0.57
N LEU A 139 -1.51 -1.72 -0.32
CA LEU A 139 -1.92 -0.34 -0.15
C LEU A 139 -2.79 -0.19 1.11
N ALA A 140 -2.44 0.77 1.96
CA ALA A 140 -3.09 1.04 3.23
C ALA A 140 -3.19 2.55 3.44
N LEU A 141 -4.21 3.16 2.84
CA LEU A 141 -4.42 4.62 2.85
C LEU A 141 -5.07 5.14 4.14
N GLY A 142 -5.49 4.27 5.06
CA GLY A 142 -6.31 4.63 6.21
C GLY A 142 -6.27 3.63 7.36
N LYS A 143 -7.35 3.63 8.15
CA LYS A 143 -7.60 2.77 9.31
C LYS A 143 -8.98 2.15 9.23
N ASN A 144 -9.14 0.96 9.79
CA ASN A 144 -10.47 0.39 9.98
C ASN A 144 -11.03 0.90 11.31
N VAL A 145 -12.28 1.34 11.29
CA VAL A 145 -12.97 1.85 12.46
C VAL A 145 -14.31 1.14 12.62
N LEU A 146 -14.75 0.93 13.86
CA LEU A 146 -16.08 0.43 14.14
C LEU A 146 -17.09 1.58 13.97
N VAL A 147 -18.05 1.41 13.08
CA VAL A 147 -19.04 2.44 12.74
C VAL A 147 -20.44 1.97 13.14
N ALA A 148 -21.23 2.87 13.72
CA ALA A 148 -22.66 2.69 13.95
C ALA A 148 -23.45 3.66 13.07
N TYR A 149 -24.45 3.15 12.35
CA TYR A 149 -25.30 3.97 11.48
C TYR A 149 -26.56 4.39 12.25
N MET A 150 -26.49 5.54 12.93
CA MET A 150 -27.62 6.14 13.65
C MET A 150 -27.50 7.66 13.69
N PRO A 151 -28.61 8.42 13.66
CA PRO A 151 -28.57 9.85 13.96
C PRO A 151 -28.10 10.06 15.40
N TRP A 152 -27.22 11.03 15.62
CA TRP A 152 -26.65 11.31 16.94
C TRP A 152 -26.80 12.78 17.30
N GLU A 153 -27.92 13.13 17.93
CA GLU A 153 -28.19 14.47 18.52
C GLU A 153 -27.86 15.68 17.60
N GLY A 154 -27.95 15.49 16.28
CA GLY A 154 -27.61 16.53 15.29
C GLY A 154 -26.12 16.68 14.96
N TYR A 155 -25.23 15.94 15.63
CA TYR A 155 -23.78 15.98 15.38
C TYR A 155 -23.38 15.40 14.02
N ASN A 156 -24.20 14.51 13.44
CA ASN A 156 -24.00 13.96 12.09
C ASN A 156 -25.01 14.50 11.08
N PHE A 157 -25.45 15.74 11.27
CA PHE A 157 -26.32 16.43 10.32
C PHE A 157 -25.53 16.86 9.08
N GLU A 158 -26.07 16.59 7.89
CA GLU A 158 -25.49 16.98 6.58
C GLU A 158 -23.97 16.78 6.46
N ASP A 159 -23.53 15.52 6.48
CA ASP A 159 -22.15 15.08 6.21
C ASP A 159 -21.07 15.51 7.25
N ALA A 160 -21.49 15.88 8.47
CA ALA A 160 -20.62 16.09 9.63
C ALA A 160 -20.17 14.78 10.30
#